data_AF-A0A961PAB2-F1
#
_entry.id   AF-A0A961PAB2-F1
#
_cell.length_a   1.000
_cell.length_b   1.000
_cell.length_c   1.000
_cell.angle_alpha   90.00
_cell.angle_beta   90.00
_cell.angle_gamma   90.00
#
_symmetry.space_group_name_H-M   'P 1'
#
loop_
_entity.id
_entity.type
_entity.pdbx_description
1 polymer ?
#
loop_
_entity_poly.entity_id
_entity_poly.type
_entity_poly.pdbx_seq_one_letter_code
_entity_poly.pdbx_strand_id
1 'polypeptide(L)'
;MGRLFVLFFLMPWWAYVPAAIGVYWVGERVYEQALETEAEKAAALETAAPEPIDIATFDSARDIHTADEVNLVGLIDHDLDYELVERTNGVPTTTRYLYMIFGADEFGSKVVRGALMLDKREEAAFIEAKADEWAIDATPDYWVYAFNGFADRSVTLDGMADDAIAEQGLTKAEDFIFIEPFFEGREAALTAHGVPEQSRQIGWAIAAFVA
;
A
#
# COMPACT_ATOMS: atom_id res chain seq x y z
N MET A 1 -28.58 10.89 -5.67
CA MET A 1 -28.65 9.96 -4.51
C MET A 1 -30.07 9.64 -4.01
N GLY A 2 -31.04 10.58 -4.01
CA GLY A 2 -32.39 10.30 -3.46
C GLY A 2 -33.26 9.28 -4.20
N ARG A 3 -33.02 8.99 -5.50
CA ARG A 3 -33.83 8.04 -6.28
C ARG A 3 -33.50 6.56 -6.03
N LEU A 4 -32.27 6.25 -5.65
CA LEU A 4 -31.83 4.88 -5.31
C LEU A 4 -32.37 4.46 -3.93
N PHE A 5 -32.40 5.39 -2.97
CA PHE A 5 -32.98 5.17 -1.64
C PHE A 5 -34.48 4.84 -1.69
N VAL A 6 -35.25 5.48 -2.58
CA VAL A 6 -36.69 5.24 -2.72
C VAL A 6 -36.98 3.90 -3.39
N LEU A 7 -36.16 3.48 -4.37
CA LEU A 7 -36.29 2.15 -5.00
C LEU A 7 -35.99 1.02 -4.00
N PHE A 8 -35.09 1.24 -3.04
CA PHE A 8 -34.76 0.26 -2.01
C PHE A 8 -35.95 -0.04 -1.07
N PHE A 9 -36.87 0.90 -0.85
CA PHE A 9 -38.10 0.69 -0.06
C PHE A 9 -39.32 0.20 -0.89
N LEU A 10 -39.19 0.18 -2.22
CA LEU A 10 -40.25 -0.28 -3.14
C LEU A 10 -40.01 -1.69 -3.67
N MET A 11 -38.88 -2.31 -3.32
CA MET A 11 -38.60 -3.68 -3.73
C MET A 11 -39.47 -4.67 -2.96
N PRO A 12 -40.02 -5.69 -3.64
CA PRO A 12 -40.72 -6.78 -2.97
C PRO A 12 -39.82 -7.47 -1.94
N TRP A 13 -40.41 -7.94 -0.84
CA TRP A 13 -39.66 -8.58 0.25
C TRP A 13 -38.73 -9.73 -0.22
N TRP A 14 -39.10 -10.43 -1.30
CA TRP A 14 -38.31 -11.52 -1.87
C TRP A 14 -37.00 -11.06 -2.52
N ALA A 15 -36.84 -9.78 -2.87
CA ALA A 15 -35.62 -9.24 -3.46
C ALA A 15 -34.52 -8.96 -2.42
N TYR A 16 -34.89 -8.79 -1.15
CA TYR A 16 -33.92 -8.61 -0.06
C TYR A 16 -33.19 -9.92 0.27
N VAL A 17 -33.84 -11.07 0.08
CA VAL A 17 -33.22 -12.40 0.32
C VAL A 17 -31.97 -12.63 -0.55
N PRO A 18 -32.00 -12.51 -1.90
CA PRO A 18 -30.79 -12.65 -2.70
C PRO A 18 -29.79 -11.52 -2.46
N ALA A 19 -30.23 -10.32 -2.09
CA ALA A 19 -29.33 -9.22 -1.73
C ALA A 19 -28.53 -9.53 -0.45
N ALA A 20 -29.20 -10.06 0.59
CA ALA A 20 -28.55 -10.49 1.83
C ALA A 20 -27.58 -11.65 1.59
N ILE A 21 -27.95 -12.62 0.73
CA ILE A 21 -27.04 -13.70 0.30
C ILE A 21 -25.82 -13.12 -0.43
N GLY A 22 -26.02 -12.14 -1.31
CA GLY A 22 -24.91 -11.48 -2.02
C GLY A 22 -23.97 -10.74 -1.08
N VAL A 23 -24.50 -9.97 -0.13
CA VAL A 23 -23.69 -9.29 0.90
C VAL A 23 -22.94 -10.29 1.77
N TYR A 24 -23.61 -11.36 2.21
CA TYR A 24 -22.96 -12.42 2.97
C TYR A 24 -21.81 -13.06 2.19
N TRP A 25 -22.04 -13.40 0.92
CA TRP A 25 -21.02 -13.99 0.05
C TRP A 25 -19.81 -13.07 -0.15
N VAL A 26 -20.03 -11.77 -0.35
CA VAL A 26 -18.95 -10.78 -0.44
C VAL A 26 -18.19 -10.68 0.90
N GLY A 27 -18.91 -10.64 2.02
CA GLY A 27 -18.30 -10.58 3.35
C GLY A 27 -17.44 -11.80 3.65
N GLU A 28 -17.92 -13.01 3.32
CA GLU A 28 -17.16 -14.25 3.50
C GLU A 28 -15.88 -14.23 2.63
N ARG A 29 -15.97 -13.77 1.38
CA ARG A 29 -14.79 -13.67 0.49
C ARG A 29 -13.73 -12.71 1.01
N VAL A 30 -14.14 -11.54 1.53
CA VAL A 30 -13.21 -10.58 2.14
C VAL A 30 -12.57 -11.19 3.40
N TYR A 31 -13.34 -11.95 4.18
CA TYR A 31 -12.85 -12.61 5.38
C TYR A 31 -11.85 -13.73 5.06
N GLU A 32 -12.16 -14.60 4.09
CA GLU A 32 -11.25 -15.64 3.60
C GLU A 32 -9.93 -15.04 3.10
N GLN A 33 -10.01 -13.98 2.29
CA GLN A 33 -8.82 -13.29 1.79
C GLN A 33 -7.98 -12.69 2.92
N ALA A 34 -8.61 -12.08 3.92
CA ALA A 34 -7.89 -11.56 5.07
C ALA A 34 -7.22 -12.67 5.90
N LEU A 35 -7.86 -13.83 6.03
CA LEU A 35 -7.26 -14.99 6.69
C LEU A 35 -6.06 -15.53 5.91
N GLU A 36 -6.15 -15.59 4.58
CA GLU A 36 -5.03 -15.99 3.72
C GLU A 36 -3.84 -15.04 3.89
N THR A 37 -4.06 -13.72 3.83
CA THR A 37 -2.99 -12.72 4.06
C THR A 37 -2.35 -12.86 5.44
N GLU A 38 -3.14 -13.06 6.50
CA GLU A 38 -2.60 -13.27 7.85
C GLU A 38 -1.78 -14.57 7.96
N ALA A 39 -2.22 -15.64 7.29
CA ALA A 39 -1.48 -16.90 7.23
C ALA A 39 -0.17 -16.76 6.44
N GLU A 40 -0.18 -16.01 5.34
CA GLU A 40 1.01 -15.69 4.56
C GLU A 40 2.01 -14.86 5.37
N LYS A 41 1.54 -13.84 6.13
CA LYS A 41 2.41 -13.06 7.03
C LYS A 41 3.08 -13.92 8.10
N ALA A 42 2.32 -14.83 8.71
CA ALA A 42 2.86 -15.78 9.68
C ALA A 42 3.90 -16.71 9.03
N ALA A 43 3.64 -17.21 7.82
CA ALA A 43 4.60 -18.03 7.08
C ALA A 43 5.85 -17.24 6.68
N ALA A 44 5.71 -15.98 6.27
CA ALA A 44 6.83 -15.10 5.96
C ALA A 44 7.72 -14.91 7.20
N LEU A 45 7.14 -14.70 8.39
CA LEU A 45 7.88 -14.56 9.64
C LEU A 45 8.74 -15.78 9.99
N GLU A 46 8.28 -16.99 9.63
CA GLU A 46 9.05 -18.24 9.82
C GLU A 46 10.21 -18.39 8.83
N THR A 47 10.17 -17.69 7.70
CA THR A 47 11.26 -17.65 6.72
C THR A 47 12.26 -16.53 7.04
N ALA A 48 13.51 -16.72 6.60
CA ALA A 48 14.52 -15.67 6.69
C ALA A 48 14.10 -14.44 5.87
N ALA A 49 14.45 -13.24 6.36
CA ALA A 49 14.18 -12.01 5.62
C ALA A 49 14.84 -12.08 4.22
N PRO A 50 14.16 -11.54 3.18
CA PRO A 50 14.74 -11.43 1.85
C PRO A 50 16.09 -10.70 1.87
N GLU A 51 17.00 -11.08 0.97
CA GLU A 51 18.25 -10.34 0.80
C GLU A 51 17.97 -8.96 0.19
N PRO A 52 18.68 -7.90 0.63
CA PRO A 52 18.51 -6.57 0.05
C PRO A 52 18.98 -6.54 -1.40
N ILE A 53 18.13 -6.04 -2.29
CA ILE A 53 18.44 -5.89 -3.72
C ILE A 53 18.32 -4.43 -4.17
N ASP A 54 19.12 -4.03 -5.15
CA ASP A 54 18.95 -2.70 -5.76
C ASP A 54 17.66 -2.67 -6.58
N ILE A 55 16.82 -1.65 -6.33
CA ILE A 55 15.59 -1.39 -7.08
C ILE A 55 15.86 -1.23 -8.60
N ALA A 56 17.09 -0.89 -9.00
CA ALA A 56 17.52 -0.88 -10.39
C ALA A 56 17.39 -2.24 -11.10
N THR A 57 17.56 -3.32 -10.33
CA THR A 57 17.56 -4.71 -10.79
C THR A 57 16.32 -5.49 -10.36
N PHE A 58 15.39 -4.81 -9.69
CA PHE A 58 14.16 -5.41 -9.18
C PHE A 58 13.33 -6.04 -10.31
N ASP A 59 12.89 -7.26 -10.05
CA ASP A 59 11.98 -8.04 -10.90
C ASP A 59 10.79 -8.48 -10.05
N SER A 60 9.62 -7.93 -10.39
CA SER A 60 8.38 -8.18 -9.63
C SER A 60 7.97 -9.66 -9.58
N ALA A 61 8.40 -10.48 -10.54
CA ALA A 61 8.08 -11.90 -10.57
C ALA A 61 8.99 -12.74 -9.65
N ARG A 62 10.12 -12.18 -9.22
CA ARG A 62 11.21 -12.94 -8.60
C ARG A 62 11.56 -12.43 -7.20
N ASP A 63 11.40 -11.13 -6.98
CA ASP A 63 11.90 -10.43 -5.80
C ASP A 63 10.78 -9.97 -4.85
N ILE A 64 9.52 -10.29 -5.17
CA ILE A 64 8.38 -10.20 -4.24
C ILE A 64 8.21 -11.56 -3.56
N HIS A 65 8.34 -11.59 -2.24
CA HIS A 65 8.29 -12.80 -1.43
C HIS A 65 6.89 -13.03 -0.83
N THR A 66 6.77 -14.06 0.02
CA THR A 66 5.53 -14.37 0.72
C THR A 66 5.00 -13.16 1.51
N ALA A 67 3.68 -12.96 1.51
CA ALA A 67 3.02 -11.79 2.08
C ALA A 67 3.42 -10.45 1.42
N ASP A 68 3.79 -10.49 0.14
CA ASP A 68 4.25 -9.33 -0.64
C ASP A 68 5.48 -8.63 -0.02
N GLU A 69 6.28 -9.37 0.76
CA GLU A 69 7.49 -8.85 1.41
C GLU A 69 8.58 -8.52 0.38
N VAL A 70 9.20 -7.34 0.50
CA VAL A 70 10.36 -6.90 -0.28
C VAL A 70 11.45 -6.33 0.61
N ASN A 71 12.70 -6.46 0.18
CA ASN A 71 13.87 -5.82 0.79
C ASN A 71 14.67 -5.10 -0.29
N LEU A 72 14.62 -3.77 -0.28
CA LEU A 72 15.12 -2.95 -1.37
C LEU A 72 16.18 -1.97 -0.89
N VAL A 73 17.12 -1.71 -1.78
CA VAL A 73 18.09 -0.63 -1.71
C VAL A 73 17.79 0.33 -2.84
N GLY A 74 17.71 1.61 -2.52
CA GLY A 74 17.40 2.62 -3.52
C GLY A 74 17.80 4.01 -3.07
N LEU A 75 18.03 4.86 -4.05
CA LEU A 75 18.30 6.27 -3.85
C LEU A 75 16.99 7.03 -3.75
N ILE A 76 16.85 7.88 -2.73
CA ILE A 76 15.74 8.84 -2.63
C ILE A 76 16.34 10.24 -2.73
N ASP A 77 15.79 11.01 -3.68
CA ASP A 77 16.06 12.43 -3.83
C ASP A 77 14.99 13.20 -3.05
N HIS A 78 15.41 13.89 -2.00
CA HIS A 78 14.51 14.65 -1.13
C HIS A 78 13.97 15.92 -1.78
N ASP A 79 14.54 16.36 -2.90
CA ASP A 79 13.96 17.46 -3.69
C ASP A 79 12.76 17.01 -4.53
N LEU A 80 12.50 15.69 -4.59
CA LEU A 80 11.44 15.06 -5.38
C LEU A 80 10.37 14.37 -4.51
N ASP A 81 10.09 14.92 -3.32
CA ASP A 81 9.00 14.49 -2.45
C ASP A 81 7.64 15.06 -2.90
N TYR A 82 6.56 14.31 -2.67
CA TYR A 82 5.24 14.71 -3.16
C TYR A 82 4.11 14.42 -2.19
N GLU A 83 3.24 15.39 -1.96
CA GLU A 83 2.01 15.22 -1.17
C GLU A 83 0.83 14.88 -2.11
N LEU A 84 0.36 13.64 -2.05
CA LEU A 84 -0.87 13.21 -2.69
C LEU A 84 -2.07 13.45 -1.78
N VAL A 85 -2.99 14.32 -2.21
CA VAL A 85 -4.25 14.55 -1.51
C VAL A 85 -5.39 13.92 -2.31
N GLU A 86 -5.82 12.75 -1.88
CA GLU A 86 -7.02 12.10 -2.40
C GLU A 86 -8.25 12.94 -2.06
N ARG A 87 -9.09 13.21 -3.06
CA ARG A 87 -10.32 13.99 -2.90
C ARG A 87 -11.53 13.21 -3.36
N THR A 88 -12.51 13.04 -2.48
CA THR A 88 -13.84 12.50 -2.83
C THR A 88 -14.83 13.65 -2.93
N ASN A 89 -15.43 13.86 -4.11
CA ASN A 89 -16.35 14.97 -4.39
C ASN A 89 -15.76 16.37 -4.06
N GLY A 90 -14.46 16.55 -4.26
CA GLY A 90 -13.75 17.80 -3.97
C GLY A 90 -13.37 18.00 -2.50
N VAL A 91 -13.73 17.08 -1.61
CA VAL A 91 -13.31 17.09 -0.20
C VAL A 91 -12.08 16.20 -0.03
N PRO A 92 -10.97 16.70 0.55
CA PRO A 92 -9.80 15.87 0.84
C PRO A 92 -10.18 14.77 1.84
N THR A 93 -9.98 13.51 1.46
CA THR A 93 -10.28 12.32 2.27
C THR A 93 -9.03 11.70 2.86
N THR A 94 -7.94 11.64 2.08
CA THR A 94 -6.69 10.99 2.48
C THR A 94 -5.51 11.83 2.00
N THR A 95 -4.51 12.02 2.86
CA THR A 95 -3.21 12.57 2.45
C THR A 95 -2.17 11.46 2.53
N ARG A 96 -1.40 11.28 1.47
CA ARG A 96 -0.26 10.37 1.37
C ARG A 96 0.97 11.17 0.94
N TYR A 97 2.13 10.80 1.44
CA TYR A 97 3.41 11.37 1.05
C TYR A 97 4.15 10.33 0.23
N LEU A 98 4.60 10.71 -0.96
CA LEU A 98 5.39 9.88 -1.86
C LEU A 98 6.82 10.36 -1.88
N TYR A 99 7.74 9.44 -1.62
CA TYR A 99 9.17 9.65 -1.85
C TYR A 99 9.60 8.78 -3.02
N MET A 100 10.07 9.42 -4.10
CA MET A 100 10.46 8.71 -5.32
C MET A 100 11.78 7.97 -5.11
N ILE A 101 11.82 6.71 -5.57
CA ILE A 101 12.97 5.82 -5.41
C ILE A 101 13.58 5.52 -6.78
N PHE A 102 14.89 5.71 -6.87
CA PHE A 102 15.74 5.46 -8.02
C PHE A 102 16.74 4.34 -7.72
N GLY A 103 17.41 3.83 -8.75
CA GLY A 103 18.51 2.89 -8.56
C GLY A 103 19.60 3.47 -7.66
N ALA A 104 20.21 2.64 -6.81
CA ALA A 104 21.18 3.11 -5.82
C ALA A 104 22.39 3.84 -6.45
N ASP A 105 22.83 3.36 -7.61
CA ASP A 105 23.93 3.94 -8.40
C ASP A 105 23.46 4.84 -9.56
N GLU A 106 22.16 5.12 -9.67
CA GLU A 106 21.54 5.83 -10.80
C GLU A 106 21.27 7.31 -10.48
N PHE A 107 22.22 8.00 -9.84
CA PHE A 107 22.06 9.42 -9.50
C PHE A 107 21.80 10.29 -10.75
N GLY A 108 20.81 11.17 -10.66
CA GLY A 108 20.38 12.03 -11.76
C GLY A 108 19.61 11.31 -12.87
N SER A 109 19.27 10.03 -12.67
CA SER A 109 18.34 9.31 -13.55
C SER A 109 16.98 9.98 -13.53
N LYS A 110 16.30 9.97 -14.68
CA LYS A 110 14.90 10.39 -14.78
C LYS A 110 13.93 9.23 -14.61
N VAL A 111 14.43 8.02 -14.39
CA VAL A 111 13.62 6.81 -14.33
C VAL A 111 13.32 6.46 -12.88
N VAL A 112 12.08 6.71 -12.45
CA VAL A 112 11.60 6.35 -11.12
C VAL A 112 11.20 4.88 -11.12
N ARG A 113 11.74 4.12 -10.19
CA ARG A 113 11.56 2.66 -10.12
C ARG A 113 10.62 2.21 -9.00
N GLY A 114 10.38 3.09 -8.03
CA GLY A 114 9.33 2.88 -7.05
C GLY A 114 9.02 4.16 -6.30
N ALA A 115 8.10 4.07 -5.35
CA ALA A 115 7.85 5.15 -4.41
C ALA A 115 7.55 4.60 -3.01
N LEU A 116 8.16 5.22 -2.01
CA LEU A 116 7.77 5.01 -0.62
C LEU A 116 6.45 5.74 -0.40
N MET A 117 5.44 5.04 0.12
CA MET A 117 4.17 5.65 0.45
C MET A 117 4.00 5.75 1.96
N LEU A 118 3.85 6.98 2.45
CA LEU A 118 3.70 7.27 3.87
C LEU A 118 2.38 7.97 4.18
N ASP A 119 1.78 7.66 5.31
CA ASP A 119 0.80 8.54 5.94
C ASP A 119 1.49 9.75 6.62
N LYS A 120 0.71 10.71 7.11
CA LYS A 120 1.24 11.91 7.76
C LYS A 120 2.06 11.63 9.03
N ARG A 121 1.71 10.59 9.79
CA ARG A 121 2.43 10.22 11.01
C ARG A 121 3.73 9.51 10.64
N GLU A 122 3.71 8.67 9.62
CA GLU A 122 4.85 7.96 9.09
C GLU A 122 5.85 8.89 8.41
N GLU A 123 5.39 9.89 7.67
CA GLU A 123 6.24 10.93 7.08
C GLU A 123 7.02 11.69 8.16
N ALA A 124 6.34 12.15 9.20
CA ALA A 124 7.00 12.78 10.35
C ALA A 124 8.02 11.83 11.01
N ALA A 125 7.68 10.56 11.20
CA ALA A 125 8.59 9.57 11.77
C ALA A 125 9.79 9.26 10.85
N PHE A 126 9.58 9.29 9.53
CA PHE A 126 10.61 9.10 8.53
C PHE A 126 11.63 10.22 8.62
N ILE A 127 11.17 11.48 8.58
CA ILE A 127 12.03 12.66 8.64
C ILE A 127 12.76 12.76 9.99
N GLU A 128 12.09 12.49 11.11
CA GLU A 128 12.67 12.72 12.45
C GLU A 128 13.63 11.63 12.91
N ALA A 129 13.45 10.38 12.49
CA ALA A 129 14.16 9.25 13.10
C ALA A 129 14.61 8.18 12.11
N LYS A 130 13.78 7.82 11.11
CA LYS A 130 14.09 6.67 10.25
C LYS A 130 14.97 7.02 9.06
N ALA A 131 15.02 8.27 8.63
CA ALA A 131 15.88 8.70 7.54
C ALA A 131 17.36 8.39 7.85
N ASP A 132 17.85 8.72 9.04
CA ASP A 132 19.24 8.42 9.43
C ASP A 132 19.46 6.92 9.68
N GLU A 133 18.47 6.22 10.22
CA GLU A 133 18.58 4.79 10.57
C GLU A 133 18.64 3.89 9.33
N TRP A 134 17.88 4.22 8.29
CA TRP A 134 17.78 3.44 7.07
C TRP A 134 18.79 3.84 6.00
N ALA A 135 19.43 5.01 6.14
CA ALA A 135 20.48 5.45 5.24
C ALA A 135 21.71 4.55 5.38
N ILE A 136 22.10 3.93 4.26
CA ILE A 136 23.34 3.14 4.16
C ILE A 136 24.48 3.96 3.53
N ASP A 137 24.12 4.99 2.77
CA ASP A 137 25.03 6.01 2.25
C ASP A 137 24.30 7.36 2.16
N ALA A 138 25.03 8.44 2.41
CA ALA A 138 24.48 9.78 2.42
C ALA A 138 25.46 10.77 1.82
N THR A 139 25.00 11.47 0.79
CA THR A 139 25.71 12.60 0.20
C THR A 139 24.90 13.88 0.47
N PRO A 140 25.48 15.07 0.22
CA PRO A 140 24.74 16.33 0.38
C PRO A 140 23.49 16.42 -0.51
N ASP A 141 23.47 15.71 -1.64
CA ASP A 141 22.45 15.88 -2.68
C ASP A 141 21.46 14.69 -2.73
N TYR A 142 21.83 13.52 -2.20
CA TYR A 142 20.98 12.31 -2.23
C TYR A 142 21.40 11.30 -1.19
N TRP A 143 20.44 10.48 -0.78
CA TRP A 143 20.63 9.47 0.26
C TRP A 143 20.22 8.11 -0.31
N VAL A 144 21.02 7.09 0.00
CA VAL A 144 20.75 5.71 -0.37
C VAL A 144 20.22 5.00 0.87
N TYR A 145 19.05 4.42 0.73
CA TYR A 145 18.33 3.76 1.80
C TYR A 145 18.26 2.27 1.56
N ALA A 146 18.30 1.50 2.65
CA ALA A 146 17.88 0.11 2.67
C ALA A 146 16.63 -0.01 3.53
N PHE A 147 15.54 -0.52 2.97
CA PHE A 147 14.28 -0.67 3.71
C PHE A 147 13.59 -1.99 3.37
N ASN A 148 12.88 -2.52 4.35
CA ASN A 148 11.99 -3.67 4.22
C ASN A 148 10.55 -3.16 4.20
N GLY A 149 9.68 -3.80 3.45
CA GLY A 149 8.30 -3.36 3.34
C GLY A 149 7.40 -4.35 2.63
N PHE A 150 6.13 -3.97 2.50
CA PHE A 150 5.18 -4.61 1.60
C PHE A 150 5.21 -3.90 0.24
N ALA A 151 5.21 -4.67 -0.83
CA ALA A 151 4.98 -4.16 -2.17
C ALA A 151 3.48 -3.96 -2.42
N ASP A 152 3.08 -2.71 -2.67
CA ASP A 152 1.73 -2.39 -3.15
C ASP A 152 1.77 -2.07 -4.66
N ARG A 153 0.82 -2.63 -5.39
CA ARG A 153 0.62 -2.44 -6.83
C ARG A 153 -0.80 -1.94 -7.16
N SER A 154 -1.46 -1.32 -6.20
CA SER A 154 -2.86 -0.91 -6.36
C SER A 154 -3.05 0.11 -7.48
N VAL A 155 -3.94 -0.21 -8.42
CA VAL A 155 -4.25 0.59 -9.62
C VAL A 155 -4.77 2.00 -9.28
N THR A 156 -5.37 2.16 -8.09
CA THR A 156 -5.90 3.44 -7.61
C THR A 156 -4.83 4.48 -7.34
N LEU A 157 -3.65 4.04 -6.90
CA LEU A 157 -2.51 4.92 -6.62
C LEU A 157 -1.67 5.18 -7.87
N ASP A 158 -1.72 4.23 -8.80
CA ASP A 158 -0.96 4.25 -10.06
C ASP A 158 -1.19 5.54 -10.85
N GLY A 159 -2.46 5.94 -11.01
CA GLY A 159 -2.80 7.15 -11.75
C GLY A 159 -2.34 8.45 -11.08
N MET A 160 -2.35 8.52 -9.74
CA MET A 160 -1.88 9.71 -9.02
C MET A 160 -0.36 9.83 -9.05
N ALA A 161 0.34 8.71 -8.94
CA ALA A 161 1.79 8.68 -9.07
C ALA A 161 2.23 9.00 -10.50
N ASP A 162 1.52 8.51 -11.52
CA ASP A 162 1.80 8.84 -12.92
C ASP A 162 1.75 10.34 -13.18
N ASP A 163 0.70 11.01 -12.68
CA ASP A 163 0.57 12.47 -12.78
C ASP A 163 1.73 13.18 -12.07
N ALA A 164 2.07 12.79 -10.83
CA ALA A 164 3.17 13.40 -10.07
C ALA A 164 4.54 13.19 -10.72
N ILE A 165 4.82 11.99 -11.24
CA ILE A 165 6.07 11.65 -11.95
C ILE A 165 6.17 12.48 -13.25
N ALA A 166 5.08 12.58 -14.02
CA ALA A 166 5.06 13.32 -15.27
C ALA A 166 5.28 14.83 -15.07
N GLU A 167 4.69 15.41 -14.00
CA GLU A 167 4.87 16.83 -13.66
C GLU A 167 6.34 17.20 -13.40
N GLN A 168 7.13 16.28 -12.84
CA GLN A 168 8.56 16.47 -12.60
C GLN A 168 9.44 16.16 -13.83
N GLY A 169 8.83 15.80 -14.96
CA GLY A 169 9.56 15.40 -16.17
C GLY A 169 10.34 14.10 -15.99
N LEU A 170 9.89 13.25 -15.07
CA LEU A 170 10.41 11.92 -14.80
C LEU A 170 9.66 10.88 -15.64
N THR A 171 10.16 9.65 -15.64
CA THR A 171 9.60 8.53 -16.37
C THR A 171 9.47 7.36 -15.41
N LYS A 172 8.30 6.74 -15.39
CA LYS A 172 8.05 5.56 -14.57
C LYS A 172 8.65 4.31 -15.21
N ALA A 173 9.32 3.48 -14.42
CA ALA A 173 9.82 2.18 -14.86
C ALA A 173 8.68 1.20 -15.14
N GLU A 174 8.95 0.17 -15.95
CA GLU A 174 7.97 -0.89 -16.25
C GLU A 174 7.60 -1.70 -14.99
N ASP A 175 8.58 -2.03 -14.15
CA ASP A 175 8.40 -2.73 -12.88
C ASP A 175 8.27 -1.76 -11.69
N PHE A 176 7.56 -0.64 -11.87
CA PHE A 176 7.34 0.31 -10.79
C PHE A 176 6.50 -0.30 -9.66
N ILE A 177 6.92 -0.06 -8.41
CA ILE A 177 6.23 -0.54 -7.21
C ILE A 177 6.07 0.55 -6.15
N PHE A 178 4.98 0.50 -5.40
CA PHE A 178 4.83 1.25 -4.17
C PHE A 178 5.34 0.42 -3.00
N ILE A 179 6.02 1.04 -2.05
CA ILE A 179 6.52 0.36 -0.86
C ILE A 179 5.89 0.97 0.39
N GLU A 180 5.28 0.12 1.20
CA GLU A 180 4.87 0.42 2.57
C GLU A 180 5.95 -0.12 3.52
N PRO A 181 6.83 0.74 4.07
CA PRO A 181 7.99 0.26 4.81
C PRO A 181 7.65 -0.20 6.24
N PHE A 182 8.43 -1.14 6.76
CA PHE A 182 8.28 -1.67 8.12
C PHE A 182 8.85 -0.73 9.18
N PHE A 183 8.11 0.32 9.56
CA PHE A 183 8.55 1.29 10.58
C PHE A 183 8.89 0.68 11.94
N GLU A 184 8.10 -0.31 12.37
CA GLU A 184 8.28 -1.01 13.65
C GLU A 184 9.13 -2.28 13.52
N GLY A 185 9.69 -2.52 12.33
CA GLY A 185 10.47 -3.71 11.99
C GLY A 185 9.63 -4.86 11.46
N ARG A 186 10.33 -5.82 10.84
CA ARG A 186 9.75 -6.98 10.16
C ARG A 186 8.84 -7.81 11.07
N GLU A 187 9.29 -8.09 12.29
CA GLU A 187 8.50 -8.91 13.22
C GLU A 187 7.15 -8.27 13.54
N ALA A 188 7.13 -6.96 13.80
CA ALA A 188 5.89 -6.24 14.08
C ALA A 188 4.95 -6.22 12.85
N ALA A 189 5.50 -5.97 11.65
CA ALA A 189 4.72 -5.89 10.42
C ALA A 189 4.13 -7.24 9.96
N LEU A 190 4.86 -8.33 10.19
CA LEU A 190 4.46 -9.70 9.83
C LEU A 190 3.73 -10.43 10.97
N THR A 191 3.65 -9.84 12.16
CA THR A 191 2.86 -10.44 13.25
C THR A 191 1.39 -10.43 12.85
N ALA A 192 0.81 -11.61 12.69
CA ALA A 192 -0.61 -11.77 12.47
C ALA A 192 -1.38 -11.23 13.69
N HIS A 193 -2.16 -10.18 13.50
CA HIS A 193 -3.05 -9.64 14.53
C HIS A 193 -4.44 -10.31 14.52
N GLY A 194 -4.66 -11.22 13.56
CA GLY A 194 -5.94 -11.86 13.31
C GLY A 194 -6.90 -10.93 12.57
N VAL A 195 -7.82 -11.50 11.82
CA VAL A 195 -8.84 -10.71 11.12
C VAL A 195 -9.76 -10.06 12.15
N PRO A 196 -9.88 -8.72 12.22
CA PRO A 196 -10.72 -8.05 13.22
C PRO A 196 -12.15 -8.56 13.14
N GLU A 197 -12.75 -8.97 14.28
CA GLU A 197 -14.16 -9.38 14.35
C GLU A 197 -15.13 -8.31 13.80
N GLN A 198 -14.69 -7.05 13.70
CA GLN A 198 -15.43 -5.96 13.07
C GLN A 198 -15.76 -6.21 11.59
N SER A 199 -14.88 -6.89 10.84
CA SER A 199 -15.15 -7.28 9.45
C SER A 199 -16.33 -8.27 9.36
N ARG A 200 -16.40 -9.22 10.31
CA ARG A 200 -17.57 -10.09 10.53
C ARG A 200 -18.80 -9.28 10.92
N GLN A 201 -18.69 -8.33 11.85
CA GLN A 201 -19.84 -7.55 12.31
C GLN A 201 -20.44 -6.64 11.23
N ILE A 202 -19.64 -6.08 10.31
CA ILE A 202 -20.16 -5.25 9.20
C ILE A 202 -21.00 -6.11 8.24
N GLY A 203 -20.54 -7.33 7.92
CA GLY A 203 -21.31 -8.27 7.09
C GLY A 203 -22.64 -8.68 7.72
N TRP A 204 -22.64 -8.96 9.04
CA TRP A 204 -23.86 -9.31 9.78
C TRP A 204 -24.79 -8.11 10.01
N ALA A 205 -24.26 -6.90 10.25
CA ALA A 205 -25.05 -5.69 10.45
C ALA A 205 -25.78 -5.28 9.16
N ILE A 206 -25.14 -5.42 7.99
CA ILE A 206 -25.80 -5.15 6.70
C ILE A 206 -26.85 -6.25 6.41
N ALA A 207 -26.56 -7.52 6.68
CA ALA A 207 -27.55 -8.59 6.52
C ALA A 207 -28.77 -8.45 7.45
N ALA A 208 -28.57 -8.02 8.70
CA ALA A 208 -29.64 -7.81 9.68
C ALA A 208 -30.47 -6.54 9.41
N PHE A 209 -29.93 -5.55 8.69
CA PHE A 209 -30.66 -4.34 8.28
C PHE A 209 -31.47 -4.56 6.98
N VAL A 210 -31.16 -5.62 6.22
CA VAL A 210 -31.81 -5.99 4.96
C VAL A 210 -32.88 -7.08 5.15
N ALA A 211 -32.83 -7.86 6.24
CA ALA A 211 -33.86 -8.84 6.63
C ALA A 211 -35.03 -8.20 7.38
#